data_AF-A0A3N5P2H7-F1
#
_entry.id   AF-A0A3N5P2H7-F1
#
_cell.length_a   1.000
_cell.length_b   1.000
_cell.length_c   1.000
_cell.angle_alpha   90.00
_cell.angle_beta   90.00
_cell.angle_gamma   90.00
#
_symmetry.space_group_name_H-M   'P 1'
#
loop_
_entity.id
_entity.type
_entity.pdbx_description
1 polymer ?
#
loop_
_entity_poly.entity_id
_entity_poly.type
_entity_poly.pdbx_seq_one_letter_code
_entity_poly.pdbx_strand_id
1 'polypeptide(L)'
;MFARIALPALMCVALAALSGGPDLTVQPVQAAPAAGQGTTTLDDQVELSVTVYNSDIALVRDVRNLELPRGTFDLSFMDIAATVNPATVLFRSLSEPARVSVLEQNYEYDLLEPDKLLRKYVGRDVTLVRSRQVDGTTREEEVTARLLSYNSQPVWRIGSEIVTGLHADHIRFPELPATLHSRPTLI
;
A
#
# COMPACT_ATOMS: atom_id res chain seq x y z
N MET A 1 4.97 -16.98 -5.45
CA MET A 1 5.09 -17.78 -6.70
C MET A 1 5.48 -16.80 -7.79
N PHE A 2 6.66 -16.96 -8.39
CA PHE A 2 7.31 -15.95 -9.24
C PHE A 2 6.78 -15.99 -10.69
N ALA A 3 6.51 -14.83 -11.30
CA ALA A 3 6.49 -14.65 -12.76
C ALA A 3 6.51 -13.16 -13.16
N ARG A 4 7.23 -12.83 -14.25
CA ARG A 4 7.44 -11.48 -14.81
C ARG A 4 6.73 -11.40 -16.18
N ILE A 5 6.20 -10.23 -16.57
CA ILE A 5 5.67 -9.97 -17.93
C ILE A 5 6.84 -9.75 -18.89
N ALA A 6 6.77 -10.33 -20.10
CA ALA A 6 7.61 -9.97 -21.23
C ALA A 6 6.78 -9.88 -22.52
N LEU A 7 7.10 -8.90 -23.37
CA LEU A 7 6.59 -8.76 -24.74
C LEU A 7 7.80 -8.70 -25.70
N PRO A 8 7.81 -9.41 -26.85
CA PRO A 8 8.99 -9.47 -27.70
C PRO A 8 8.98 -8.33 -28.73
N ALA A 9 10.12 -7.65 -28.90
CA ALA A 9 10.36 -6.74 -30.02
C ALA A 9 11.65 -7.13 -30.75
N LEU A 10 11.43 -7.76 -31.91
CA LEU A 10 12.09 -7.59 -33.20
C LEU A 10 13.56 -7.12 -33.24
N MET A 11 14.43 -8.08 -33.55
CA MET A 11 15.63 -8.05 -34.40
C MET A 11 16.20 -6.68 -34.83
N CYS A 12 17.37 -6.34 -34.31
CA CYS A 12 18.35 -5.47 -34.97
C CYS A 12 19.72 -6.18 -34.93
N VAL A 13 20.23 -6.55 -36.11
CA VAL A 13 21.54 -7.17 -36.27
C VAL A 13 22.60 -6.07 -36.22
N ALA A 14 23.44 -6.08 -35.18
CA ALA A 14 24.67 -5.31 -35.14
C ALA A 14 25.86 -6.29 -35.24
N LEU A 15 26.53 -6.26 -36.38
CA LEU A 15 27.79 -6.97 -36.63
C LEU A 15 28.91 -6.22 -35.89
N ALA A 16 29.52 -6.83 -34.87
CA ALA A 16 30.68 -6.27 -34.18
C ALA A 16 31.83 -7.28 -34.15
N ALA A 17 33.00 -6.82 -34.60
CA ALA A 17 34.23 -7.58 -34.79
C ALA A 17 34.86 -8.03 -33.45
N LEU A 18 35.54 -9.18 -33.52
CA LEU A 18 36.28 -9.82 -32.41
C LEU A 18 37.66 -9.19 -32.23
N SER A 19 38.00 -8.79 -31.00
CA SER A 19 39.39 -8.79 -30.52
C SER A 19 39.49 -8.86 -28.99
N GLY A 20 39.95 -10.01 -28.48
CA GLY A 20 40.94 -10.18 -27.40
C GLY A 20 40.72 -9.60 -25.98
N GLY A 21 40.56 -10.51 -25.00
CA GLY A 21 40.87 -10.29 -23.57
C GLY A 21 39.77 -10.75 -22.59
N PRO A 22 40.05 -11.53 -21.53
CA PRO A 22 39.06 -11.87 -20.50
C PRO A 22 39.02 -10.75 -19.47
N ASP A 23 38.44 -9.61 -19.85
CA ASP A 23 38.08 -8.57 -18.88
C ASP A 23 36.72 -8.91 -18.29
N LEU A 24 36.68 -9.15 -16.97
CA LEU A 24 35.45 -9.33 -16.20
C LEU A 24 34.74 -7.97 -16.09
N THR A 25 34.17 -7.50 -17.19
CA THR A 25 33.28 -6.34 -17.19
C THR A 25 32.01 -6.73 -16.44
N VAL A 26 31.93 -6.30 -15.19
CA VAL A 26 30.68 -6.22 -14.43
C VAL A 26 29.77 -5.29 -15.22
N GLN A 27 28.80 -5.85 -15.94
CA GLN A 27 27.73 -5.06 -16.54
C GLN A 27 27.02 -4.31 -15.41
N PRO A 28 26.89 -2.97 -15.48
CA PRO A 28 25.96 -2.29 -14.60
C PRO A 28 24.57 -2.84 -14.89
N VAL A 29 23.96 -3.48 -13.89
CA VAL A 29 22.54 -3.81 -13.93
C VAL A 29 21.81 -2.48 -14.09
N GLN A 30 21.40 -2.18 -15.32
CA GLN A 30 20.48 -1.09 -15.57
C GLN A 30 19.22 -1.39 -14.78
N ALA A 31 19.00 -0.62 -13.72
CA ALA A 31 17.74 -0.58 -13.01
C ALA A 31 16.65 -0.32 -14.04
N ALA A 32 15.68 -1.24 -14.12
CA ALA A 32 14.46 -1.02 -14.88
C ALA A 32 13.88 0.34 -14.44
N PRO A 33 13.38 1.16 -15.37
CA PRO A 33 12.74 2.42 -15.02
C PRO A 33 11.63 2.14 -14.01
N ALA A 34 11.55 2.99 -12.98
CA ALA A 34 10.54 2.89 -11.94
C ALA A 34 9.16 2.65 -12.59
N ALA A 35 8.50 1.57 -12.18
CA ALA A 35 7.13 1.29 -12.55
C ALA A 35 6.30 2.56 -12.30
N GLY A 36 5.63 3.05 -13.34
CA GLY A 36 4.69 4.16 -13.16
C GLY A 36 3.66 3.74 -12.11
N GLN A 37 3.44 4.57 -11.11
CA GLN A 37 2.35 4.35 -10.16
C GLN A 37 1.16 5.14 -10.66
N GLY A 38 0.08 4.45 -11.01
CA GLY A 38 -1.20 5.04 -11.36
C GLY A 38 -2.17 4.90 -10.19
N THR A 39 -3.05 5.88 -10.01
CA THR A 39 -4.14 5.82 -9.03
C THR A 39 -5.44 6.15 -9.75
N THR A 40 -6.49 5.40 -9.42
CA THR A 40 -7.85 5.70 -9.86
C THR A 40 -8.79 5.85 -8.67
N THR A 41 -9.65 6.86 -8.73
CA THR A 41 -10.65 7.18 -7.71
C THR A 41 -12.06 7.08 -8.30
N LEU A 42 -13.08 7.43 -7.51
CA LEU A 42 -14.45 7.56 -7.99
C LEU A 42 -14.62 8.59 -9.13
N ASP A 43 -13.69 9.53 -9.30
CA ASP A 43 -13.78 10.54 -10.37
C ASP A 43 -13.60 9.93 -11.77
N ASP A 44 -12.92 8.78 -11.86
CA ASP A 44 -12.73 8.05 -13.13
C ASP A 44 -13.89 7.09 -13.43
N GLN A 45 -14.88 6.97 -12.53
CA GLN A 45 -16.01 6.06 -12.69
C GLN A 45 -16.98 6.56 -13.76
N VAL A 46 -17.24 5.70 -14.75
CA VAL A 46 -18.16 5.99 -15.86
C VAL A 46 -19.44 5.18 -15.80
N GLU A 47 -19.43 4.02 -15.13
CA GLU A 47 -20.61 3.17 -14.99
C GLU A 47 -20.55 2.38 -13.68
N LEU A 48 -21.68 2.37 -12.95
CA LEU A 48 -21.88 1.53 -11.77
C LEU A 48 -23.21 0.80 -11.91
N SER A 49 -23.16 -0.54 -11.88
CA SER A 49 -24.37 -1.36 -11.87
C SER A 49 -24.32 -2.36 -10.73
N VAL A 50 -25.45 -2.50 -10.03
CA VAL A 50 -25.58 -3.38 -8.86
C VAL A 50 -26.77 -4.32 -9.07
N THR A 51 -26.52 -5.62 -8.96
CA THR A 51 -27.57 -6.64 -8.94
C THR A 51 -27.62 -7.27 -7.57
N VAL A 52 -28.75 -7.12 -6.87
CA VAL A 52 -28.93 -7.61 -5.50
C VAL A 52 -29.61 -8.98 -5.52
N TYR A 53 -29.06 -9.92 -4.75
CA TYR A 53 -29.65 -11.24 -4.54
C TYR A 53 -30.23 -11.35 -3.13
N ASN A 54 -31.19 -12.25 -2.94
CA ASN A 54 -31.89 -12.47 -1.66
C ASN A 54 -31.04 -13.25 -0.61
N SER A 55 -29.72 -13.06 -0.62
CA SER A 55 -28.78 -13.79 0.25
C SER A 55 -27.69 -12.86 0.77
N ASP A 56 -28.04 -11.58 0.98
CA ASP A 56 -27.13 -10.53 1.46
C ASP A 56 -25.86 -10.35 0.61
N ILE A 57 -25.92 -10.79 -0.65
CA ILE A 57 -24.86 -10.61 -1.65
C ILE A 57 -25.39 -9.77 -2.80
N ALA A 58 -24.50 -8.97 -3.36
CA ALA A 58 -24.76 -8.23 -4.58
C ALA A 58 -23.60 -8.43 -5.56
N LEU A 59 -23.92 -8.54 -6.84
CA LEU A 59 -22.94 -8.43 -7.91
C LEU A 59 -22.79 -6.95 -8.24
N VAL A 60 -21.58 -6.43 -8.07
CA VAL A 60 -21.24 -5.04 -8.40
C VAL A 60 -20.34 -5.05 -9.63
N ARG A 61 -20.67 -4.21 -10.61
CA ARG A 61 -19.81 -3.92 -11.75
C ARG A 61 -19.50 -2.43 -11.73
N ASP A 62 -18.22 -2.13 -11.52
CA ASP A 62 -17.64 -0.79 -11.57
C ASP A 62 -16.80 -0.69 -12.87
N VAL A 63 -17.07 0.33 -13.68
CA VAL A 63 -16.31 0.63 -14.89
C VAL A 63 -15.66 1.99 -14.73
N ARG A 64 -14.34 2.02 -14.90
CA ARG A 64 -13.54 3.26 -14.88
C ARG A 64 -12.85 3.50 -16.21
N ASN A 65 -12.69 4.77 -16.57
CA ASN A 65 -11.94 5.18 -17.75
C ASN A 65 -10.52 5.55 -17.34
N LEU A 66 -9.53 4.80 -17.84
CA LEU A 66 -8.14 4.90 -17.40
C LEU A 66 -7.19 4.95 -18.59
N GLU A 67 -6.21 5.84 -18.54
CA GLU A 67 -5.08 5.84 -19.46
C GLU A 67 -3.93 5.04 -18.85
N LEU A 68 -3.69 3.84 -19.40
CA LEU A 68 -2.65 2.95 -18.88
C LEU A 68 -1.33 3.17 -19.64
N PRO A 69 -0.20 3.40 -18.95
CA PRO A 69 1.09 3.53 -19.60
C PRO A 69 1.52 2.19 -20.21
N ARG A 70 2.45 2.25 -21.18
CA ARG A 70 3.03 1.04 -21.77
C ARG A 70 4.04 0.43 -20.78
N GLY A 71 4.00 -0.90 -20.65
CA GLY A 71 4.91 -1.66 -19.80
C GLY A 71 4.23 -2.20 -18.54
N THR A 72 5.03 -2.54 -17.54
CA THR A 72 4.55 -2.95 -16.22
C THR A 72 4.45 -1.72 -15.32
N PHE A 73 3.31 -1.56 -14.65
CA PHE A 73 3.01 -0.43 -13.79
C PHE A 73 2.06 -0.91 -12.69
N ASP A 74 2.08 -0.24 -11.54
CA ASP A 74 1.20 -0.56 -10.41
C ASP A 74 -0.02 0.38 -10.45
N LEU A 75 -1.23 -0.16 -10.26
CA LEU A 75 -2.47 0.61 -10.29
C LEU A 75 -3.18 0.53 -8.94
N SER A 76 -3.22 1.64 -8.22
CA SER A 76 -4.03 1.75 -6.99
C SER A 76 -5.48 2.06 -7.35
N PHE A 77 -6.34 1.03 -7.29
CA PHE A 77 -7.78 1.17 -7.48
C PHE A 77 -8.45 1.47 -6.15
N MET A 78 -8.70 2.76 -5.90
CA MET A 78 -9.23 3.24 -4.63
C MET A 78 -10.76 3.17 -4.57
N ASP A 79 -11.29 3.32 -3.36
CA ASP A 79 -12.72 3.48 -3.07
C ASP A 79 -13.55 2.24 -3.44
N ILE A 80 -12.98 1.05 -3.27
CA ILE A 80 -13.70 -0.22 -3.44
C ILE A 80 -14.59 -0.48 -2.22
N ALA A 81 -15.68 -1.21 -2.42
CA ALA A 81 -16.57 -1.62 -1.33
C ALA A 81 -15.82 -2.38 -0.24
N ALA A 82 -15.89 -1.88 1.00
CA ALA A 82 -15.22 -2.46 2.16
C ALA A 82 -15.63 -3.91 2.47
N THR A 83 -16.85 -4.30 2.08
CA THR A 83 -17.42 -5.65 2.28
C THR A 83 -17.21 -6.58 1.09
N VAL A 84 -16.43 -6.18 0.08
CA VAL A 84 -16.14 -7.04 -1.07
C VAL A 84 -15.41 -8.30 -0.64
N ASN A 85 -15.74 -9.44 -1.27
CA ASN A 85 -14.95 -10.64 -1.11
C ASN A 85 -13.74 -10.57 -2.06
N PRO A 86 -12.49 -10.46 -1.53
CA PRO A 86 -11.30 -10.25 -2.37
C PRO A 86 -11.07 -11.36 -3.39
N ALA A 87 -11.44 -12.59 -3.04
CA ALA A 87 -11.28 -13.76 -3.91
C ALA A 87 -12.24 -13.75 -5.13
N THR A 88 -13.18 -12.80 -5.18
CA THR A 88 -14.18 -12.68 -6.25
C THR A 88 -13.98 -11.47 -7.14
N VAL A 89 -13.00 -10.61 -6.83
CA VAL A 89 -12.72 -9.42 -7.63
C VAL A 89 -12.03 -9.83 -8.93
N LEU A 90 -12.51 -9.30 -10.05
CA LEU A 90 -11.91 -9.55 -11.36
C LEU A 90 -11.73 -8.23 -12.08
N PHE A 91 -10.48 -7.92 -12.41
CA PHE A 91 -10.14 -6.79 -13.27
C PHE A 91 -10.01 -7.25 -14.72
N ARG A 92 -10.62 -6.52 -15.65
CA ARG A 92 -10.48 -6.76 -17.10
C ARG A 92 -10.55 -5.45 -17.87
N SER A 93 -9.75 -5.34 -18.93
CA SER A 93 -9.91 -4.25 -19.90
C SER A 93 -11.12 -4.53 -20.80
N LEU A 94 -12.00 -3.53 -20.95
CA LEU A 94 -13.17 -3.61 -21.83
C LEU A 94 -12.86 -3.14 -23.26
N SER A 95 -11.91 -2.22 -23.42
CA SER A 95 -11.50 -1.69 -24.73
C SER A 95 -10.50 -2.61 -25.43
N GLU A 96 -9.55 -3.18 -24.68
CA GLU A 96 -8.41 -3.91 -25.24
C GLU A 96 -8.03 -5.16 -24.41
N PRO A 97 -8.93 -6.16 -24.32
CA PRO A 97 -8.76 -7.31 -23.44
C PRO A 97 -7.52 -8.17 -23.74
N ALA A 98 -7.06 -8.20 -25.00
CA ALA A 98 -5.87 -8.97 -25.40
C ALA A 98 -4.54 -8.27 -25.07
N ARG A 99 -4.57 -6.98 -24.70
CA ARG A 99 -3.37 -6.16 -24.47
C ARG A 99 -3.09 -5.86 -23.01
N VAL A 100 -4.07 -6.03 -22.13
CA VAL A 100 -3.93 -5.80 -20.70
C VAL A 100 -3.99 -7.15 -19.99
N SER A 101 -2.93 -7.50 -19.30
CA SER A 101 -2.84 -8.69 -18.48
C SER A 101 -2.56 -8.28 -17.04
N VAL A 102 -3.34 -8.84 -16.11
CA VAL A 102 -3.14 -8.64 -14.66
C VAL A 102 -2.11 -9.66 -14.20
N LEU A 103 -1.04 -9.18 -13.57
CA LEU A 103 -0.02 -10.04 -12.96
C LEU A 103 -0.39 -10.48 -11.56
N GLU A 104 -0.67 -9.48 -10.75
CA GLU A 104 -0.90 -9.57 -9.34
C GLU A 104 -2.08 -8.67 -9.04
N GLN A 105 -2.83 -9.10 -8.05
CA GLN A 105 -3.93 -8.34 -7.51
C GLN A 105 -3.91 -8.57 -6.00
N ASN A 106 -3.77 -7.49 -5.26
CA ASN A 106 -3.76 -7.52 -3.81
C ASN A 106 -4.84 -6.58 -3.27
N TYR A 107 -5.72 -7.11 -2.42
CA TYR A 107 -6.74 -6.30 -1.75
C TYR A 107 -6.21 -5.83 -0.40
N GLU A 108 -5.91 -4.53 -0.33
CA GLU A 108 -5.47 -3.86 0.88
C GLU A 108 -6.69 -3.38 1.66
N TYR A 109 -7.07 -4.18 2.66
CA TYR A 109 -8.09 -3.86 3.66
C TYR A 109 -7.50 -3.27 4.94
N ASP A 110 -6.22 -2.87 4.94
CA ASP A 110 -5.59 -2.22 6.08
C ASP A 110 -6.07 -0.76 6.22
N LEU A 111 -7.37 -0.64 6.51
CA LEU A 111 -8.01 0.57 6.99
C LEU A 111 -7.24 1.12 8.19
N LEU A 112 -7.34 2.44 8.34
CA LEU A 112 -6.75 3.25 9.40
C LEU A 112 -7.26 2.87 10.82
N GLU A 113 -6.94 1.67 11.27
CA GLU A 113 -7.23 1.18 12.61
C GLU A 113 -6.09 1.59 13.55
N PRO A 114 -6.39 2.09 14.78
CA PRO A 114 -5.37 2.48 15.75
C PRO A 114 -4.33 1.37 16.03
N ASP A 115 -4.79 0.12 16.13
CA ASP A 115 -3.91 -1.04 16.35
C ASP A 115 -2.95 -1.30 15.19
N LYS A 116 -3.43 -1.18 13.95
CA LYS A 116 -2.61 -1.38 12.74
C LYS A 116 -1.61 -0.24 12.59
N LEU A 117 -2.03 1.00 12.86
CA LEU A 117 -1.15 2.16 12.88
C LEU A 117 -0.02 1.96 13.90
N LEU A 118 -0.33 1.53 15.12
CA LEU A 118 0.68 1.18 16.12
C LEU A 118 1.63 0.09 15.63
N ARG A 119 1.12 -0.99 15.02
CA ARG A 119 1.98 -2.05 14.46
C ARG A 119 2.96 -1.53 13.40
N LYS A 120 2.53 -0.61 12.53
CA LYS A 120 3.41 0.01 11.52
C LYS A 120 4.43 0.99 12.13
N TYR A 121 4.13 1.53 13.32
CA TYR A 121 5.00 2.42 14.07
C TYR A 121 5.98 1.70 15.00
N VAL A 122 6.03 0.36 15.00
CA VAL A 122 7.04 -0.39 15.74
C VAL A 122 8.44 0.02 15.26
N GLY A 123 9.28 0.42 16.22
CA GLY A 123 10.61 0.94 15.99
C GLY A 123 10.66 2.44 15.69
N ARG A 124 9.55 3.19 15.75
CA ARG A 124 9.51 4.65 15.52
C ARG A 124 9.07 5.41 16.78
N ASP A 125 9.34 6.71 16.77
CA ASP A 125 8.97 7.62 17.85
C ASP A 125 7.55 8.18 17.62
N VAL A 126 6.79 8.27 18.70
CA VAL A 126 5.45 8.87 18.75
C VAL A 126 5.32 9.74 20.01
N THR A 127 4.34 10.64 20.03
CA THR A 127 4.07 11.47 21.21
C THR A 127 2.87 10.93 21.96
N LEU A 128 3.08 10.59 23.23
CA LEU A 128 2.03 10.17 24.15
C LEU A 128 1.53 11.40 24.90
N VAL A 129 0.22 11.67 24.84
CA VAL A 129 -0.39 12.80 25.54
C VAL A 129 -1.18 12.28 26.73
N ARG A 130 -0.89 12.85 27.90
CA ARG A 130 -1.50 12.47 29.17
C ARG A 130 -2.02 13.70 29.88
N SER A 131 -3.24 13.64 30.36
CA SER A 131 -3.81 14.65 31.23
C SER A 131 -3.38 14.36 32.67
N ARG A 132 -2.78 15.36 33.30
CA ARG A 132 -2.45 15.34 34.72
C ARG A 132 -3.16 16.51 35.39
N GLN A 133 -3.86 16.21 36.47
CA GLN A 133 -4.45 17.24 37.29
C GLN A 133 -3.37 17.81 38.22
N VAL A 134 -3.06 19.09 38.05
CA VAL A 134 -2.09 19.81 38.88
C VAL A 134 -2.79 21.04 39.42
N ASP A 135 -2.86 21.17 40.74
CA ASP A 135 -3.49 22.30 41.44
C ASP A 135 -4.93 22.60 40.99
N GLY A 136 -5.73 21.55 40.79
CA GLY A 136 -7.13 21.67 40.35
C GLY A 136 -7.33 22.00 38.87
N THR A 137 -6.24 22.21 38.12
CA THR A 137 -6.27 22.47 36.67
C THR A 137 -5.79 21.23 35.91
N THR A 138 -6.51 20.85 34.84
CA THR A 138 -6.06 19.81 33.92
C THR A 138 -4.92 20.36 33.05
N ARG A 139 -3.74 19.76 33.12
CA ARG A 139 -2.61 20.05 32.23
C ARG A 139 -2.31 18.84 31.37
N GLU A 140 -2.02 19.08 30.10
CA GLU A 140 -1.52 18.04 29.20
C GLU A 140 0.01 17.91 29.33
N GLU A 141 0.47 16.69 29.50
CA GLU A 141 1.86 16.28 29.55
C GLU A 141 2.16 15.48 28.30
N GLU A 142 3.02 16.02 27.44
CA GLU A 142 3.49 15.35 26.23
C GLU A 142 4.79 14.60 26.50
N VAL A 143 4.81 13.31 26.17
CA VAL A 143 5.98 12.46 26.35
C VAL A 143 6.34 11.79 25.03
N THR A 144 7.52 12.10 24.50
CA THR A 144 8.06 11.38 23.34
C THR A 144 8.49 9.98 23.76
N ALA A 145 7.94 8.97 23.08
CA ALA A 145 8.21 7.57 23.36
C ALA A 145 8.46 6.80 22.06
N ARG A 146 9.39 5.85 22.10
CA ARG A 146 9.62 4.92 20.98
C ARG A 146 8.82 3.65 21.19
N LEU A 147 8.01 3.25 20.21
CA LEU A 147 7.35 1.95 20.27
C LEU A 147 8.37 0.85 19.96
N LEU A 148 8.59 -0.07 20.89
CA LEU A 148 9.52 -1.19 20.69
C LEU A 148 8.83 -2.43 20.13
N SER A 149 7.59 -2.68 20.54
CA SER A 149 6.80 -3.83 20.11
C SER A 149 5.32 -3.62 20.39
N TYR A 150 4.46 -4.30 19.63
CA TYR A 150 3.02 -4.32 19.82
C TYR A 150 2.44 -5.74 19.62
N ASN A 151 2.36 -6.49 20.72
CA ASN A 151 1.78 -7.83 20.76
C ASN A 151 0.61 -7.83 21.75
N SER A 152 -0.51 -7.22 21.35
CA SER A 152 -1.70 -6.94 22.18
C SER A 152 -1.55 -5.81 23.21
N GLN A 153 -0.32 -5.50 23.65
CA GLN A 153 -0.01 -4.30 24.43
C GLN A 153 1.24 -3.62 23.88
N PRO A 154 1.30 -2.27 23.93
CA PRO A 154 2.48 -1.54 23.49
C PRO A 154 3.59 -1.61 24.54
N VAL A 155 4.81 -1.81 24.07
CA VAL A 155 6.03 -1.70 24.87
C VAL A 155 6.76 -0.43 24.43
N TRP A 156 6.90 0.52 25.34
CA TRP A 156 7.50 1.83 25.06
C TRP A 156 8.93 1.90 25.57
N ARG A 157 9.76 2.70 24.89
CA ARG A 157 11.00 3.24 25.44
C ARG A 157 10.82 4.73 25.66
N ILE A 158 11.01 5.17 26.91
CA ILE A 158 10.93 6.57 27.30
C ILE A 158 12.27 6.91 27.96
N GLY A 159 13.08 7.74 27.29
CA GLY A 159 14.47 7.95 27.70
C GLY A 159 15.26 6.62 27.73
N SER A 160 15.76 6.23 28.91
CA SER A 160 16.48 4.97 29.14
C SER A 160 15.61 3.85 29.69
N GLU A 161 14.33 4.09 29.95
CA GLU A 161 13.43 3.14 30.60
C GLU A 161 12.56 2.39 29.59
N ILE A 162 12.22 1.15 29.94
CA ILE A 162 11.24 0.33 29.21
C ILE A 162 9.95 0.37 30.00
N VAL A 163 8.88 0.88 29.37
CA VAL A 163 7.61 1.15 30.04
C VAL A 163 6.50 0.34 29.37
N THR A 164 5.77 -0.41 30.17
CA THR A 164 4.58 -1.20 29.77
C THR A 164 3.39 -0.82 30.63
N GLY A 165 2.16 -1.04 30.14
CA GLY A 165 0.95 -0.70 30.89
C GLY A 165 0.73 0.82 31.05
N LEU A 166 1.43 1.63 30.25
CA LEU A 166 1.20 3.06 30.24
C LEU A 166 -0.13 3.36 29.54
N HIS A 167 -0.99 4.10 30.23
CA HIS A 167 -2.23 4.63 29.67
C HIS A 167 -2.00 6.10 29.26
N ALA A 168 -2.10 6.37 27.96
CA ALA A 168 -2.17 7.71 27.40
C ALA A 168 -3.62 8.02 27.01
N ASP A 169 -4.03 9.28 27.12
CA ASP A 169 -5.37 9.68 26.70
C ASP A 169 -5.50 9.60 25.18
N HIS A 170 -4.43 10.00 24.48
CA HIS A 170 -4.30 9.82 23.05
C HIS A 170 -2.82 9.76 22.61
N ILE A 171 -2.61 9.23 21.40
CA ILE A 171 -1.29 9.08 20.79
C ILE A 171 -1.25 9.94 19.54
N ARG A 172 -0.23 10.79 19.43
CA ARG A 172 0.02 11.63 18.26
C ARG A 172 1.13 10.99 17.42
N PHE A 173 0.78 10.68 16.19
CA PHE A 173 1.71 10.16 15.19
C PHE A 173 2.25 11.31 14.34
N PRO A 174 3.55 11.33 14.03
CA PRO A 174 4.15 12.43 13.25
C PRO A 174 3.73 12.43 11.77
N GLU A 175 3.43 11.25 11.21
CA GLU A 175 3.05 11.09 9.81
C GLU A 175 2.08 9.91 9.65
N LEU A 176 1.56 9.69 8.44
CA LEU A 176 0.83 8.48 8.09
C LEU A 176 1.78 7.55 7.32
N PRO A 177 1.93 6.26 7.67
CA PRO A 177 2.78 5.35 6.91
C PRO A 177 2.24 5.18 5.49
N ALA A 178 3.12 5.23 4.48
CA ALA A 178 2.74 5.16 3.06
C ALA A 178 2.01 3.86 2.66
N THR A 179 2.08 2.81 3.49
CA THR A 179 1.40 1.51 3.25
C THR A 179 0.03 1.42 3.91
N LEU A 180 -0.43 2.48 4.59
CA LEU A 180 -1.72 2.46 5.29
C LEU A 180 -2.73 3.27 4.49
N HIS A 181 -3.72 2.59 3.94
CA HIS A 181 -4.74 3.21 3.11
C HIS A 181 -5.92 3.61 3.99
N SER A 182 -6.41 4.84 3.81
CA SER A 182 -7.59 5.32 4.53
C SER A 182 -8.89 4.68 4.05
N ARG A 183 -8.86 4.03 2.88
CA ARG A 183 -10.00 3.40 2.21
C ARG A 183 -9.57 2.09 1.57
N PRO A 184 -10.51 1.15 1.36
CA PRO A 184 -10.19 -0.10 0.68
C PRO A 184 -9.61 0.17 -0.70
N THR A 185 -8.45 -0.43 -0.95
CA THR A 185 -7.69 -0.22 -2.20
C THR A 185 -7.28 -1.58 -2.74
N LEU A 186 -7.36 -1.73 -4.06
CA LEU A 186 -6.85 -2.90 -4.76
C LEU A 186 -5.65 -2.46 -5.59
N ILE A 187 -4.52 -3.16 -5.43
CA ILE A 187 -3.26 -2.90 -6.13
C ILE A 187 -3.01 -4.02 -7.13
#